data_AF-A0A2M9P5B5-F1
#
_entry.id   AF-A0A2M9P5B5-F1
#
_cell.length_a   1.000
_cell.length_b   1.000
_cell.length_c   1.000
_cell.angle_alpha   90.00
_cell.angle_beta   90.00
_cell.angle_gamma   90.00
#
_symmetry.space_group_name_H-M   'P 1'
#
loop_
_entity.id
_entity.type
_entity.pdbx_description
1 polymer ?
#
loop_
_entity_poly.entity_id
_entity_poly.type
_entity_poly.pdbx_seq_one_letter_code
_entity_poly.pdbx_strand_id
1 'polypeptide(L)'
;HALTIAGSGSGKGSCQIIPNLKEWPESAVVIDPKGEVARETAVFRKENLGQEVAVLDPFIYASVPDELRQTLNPLDLVKTSADLNTLANGLIMRSE
;
A
#
# COMPACT_ATOMS: atom_id res chain seq x y z
N HIS A 1 2.03 -11.99 14.26
CA HIS A 1 2.88 -11.62 13.10
C HIS A 1 3.20 -12.87 12.30
N ALA A 2 3.32 -12.75 10.98
CA ALA A 2 3.68 -13.85 10.09
C ALA A 2 4.85 -13.43 9.19
N LEU A 3 5.71 -14.38 8.84
CA LEU A 3 6.83 -14.17 7.92
C LEU A 3 6.79 -15.27 6.85
N THR A 4 6.70 -14.86 5.59
CA THR A 4 6.71 -15.76 4.44
C THR A 4 7.95 -15.51 3.61
N ILE A 5 8.83 -16.51 3.49
CA ILE A 5 10.03 -16.44 2.67
C ILE A 5 9.83 -17.34 1.46
N ALA A 6 9.84 -16.73 0.27
CA ALA A 6 9.66 -17.48 -0.97
C ALA A 6 10.29 -16.74 -2.17
N GLY A 7 10.89 -17.51 -3.09
CA GLY A 7 11.56 -16.98 -4.29
C GLY A 7 10.65 -16.22 -5.24
N SER A 8 11.20 -15.65 -6.32
CA SER A 8 10.38 -15.08 -7.39
C SER A 8 9.52 -16.16 -8.05
N GLY A 9 8.27 -15.85 -8.42
CA GLY A 9 7.36 -16.81 -9.06
C GLY A 9 6.82 -17.95 -8.18
N SER A 10 7.23 -18.04 -6.92
CA SER A 10 6.84 -19.11 -5.98
C SER A 10 5.40 -19.01 -5.44
N GLY A 11 4.63 -18.01 -5.87
CA GLY A 11 3.23 -17.85 -5.48
C GLY A 11 2.98 -17.04 -4.21
N LYS A 12 3.99 -16.38 -3.60
CA LYS A 12 3.77 -15.52 -2.42
C LYS A 12 2.71 -14.42 -2.64
N GLY A 13 2.63 -13.86 -3.85
CA GLY A 13 1.60 -12.89 -4.22
C GLY A 13 0.25 -13.55 -4.42
N SER A 14 0.19 -14.51 -5.35
CA SER A 14 -1.05 -15.16 -5.81
C SER A 14 -1.73 -16.04 -4.76
N CYS A 15 -0.98 -16.72 -3.89
CA CYS A 15 -1.51 -17.72 -2.98
C CYS A 15 -1.57 -17.25 -1.52
N GLN A 16 -0.91 -16.13 -1.18
CA GLN A 16 -0.89 -15.61 0.18
C GLN A 16 -1.40 -14.17 0.22
N ILE A 17 -0.72 -13.22 -0.42
CA ILE A 17 -1.07 -11.79 -0.29
C ILE A 17 -2.46 -11.47 -0.87
N ILE A 18 -2.71 -11.84 -2.13
CA ILE A 18 -3.96 -11.50 -2.83
C ILE A 18 -5.18 -12.16 -2.17
N PRO A 19 -5.19 -13.47 -1.85
CA PRO A 19 -6.33 -14.10 -1.19
C PRO A 19 -6.62 -13.49 0.18
N ASN A 20 -5.59 -13.29 1.01
CA ASN A 20 -5.78 -12.66 2.32
C ASN A 20 -6.35 -11.25 2.18
N LEU A 21 -5.90 -10.45 1.22
CA LEU A 21 -6.47 -9.11 1.00
C LEU A 21 -7.90 -9.12 0.45
N LYS A 22 -8.38 -10.21 -0.14
CA LYS A 22 -9.79 -10.34 -0.55
C LYS A 22 -10.69 -10.82 0.58
N GLU A 23 -10.13 -11.48 1.60
CA GLU A 23 -10.90 -11.98 2.74
C GLU A 23 -10.80 -11.09 3.98
N TRP A 24 -9.72 -10.31 4.11
CA TRP A 24 -9.44 -9.52 5.31
C TRP A 24 -10.45 -8.36 5.46
N PRO A 25 -11.32 -8.39 6.49
CA PRO A 25 -12.44 -7.46 6.62
C PRO A 25 -12.01 -6.08 7.11
N GLU A 26 -10.83 -5.97 7.71
CA GLU A 26 -10.31 -4.73 8.30
C GLU A 26 -9.37 -3.98 7.36
N SER A 27 -8.84 -2.85 7.84
CA SER A 27 -7.86 -2.03 7.12
C SER A 27 -6.54 -2.78 6.86
N ALA A 28 -5.91 -2.44 5.75
CA ALA A 28 -4.59 -2.94 5.37
C ALA A 28 -3.76 -1.83 4.71
N VAL A 29 -2.45 -1.82 4.98
CA VAL A 29 -1.46 -1.01 4.27
C VAL A 29 -0.54 -1.96 3.51
N VAL A 30 -0.40 -1.75 2.21
CA VAL A 30 0.31 -2.68 1.32
C VAL A 30 1.42 -1.93 0.59
N ILE A 31 2.66 -2.41 0.74
CA ILE A 31 3.79 -1.96 -0.06
C ILE A 31 3.85 -2.86 -1.29
N ASP A 32 3.52 -2.29 -2.45
CA ASP A 32 3.41 -3.03 -3.71
C ASP A 32 4.28 -2.39 -4.81
N PRO A 33 5.59 -2.70 -4.84
CA PRO A 33 6.52 -2.10 -5.80
C PRO A 33 6.19 -2.42 -7.27
N LYS A 34 5.34 -3.42 -7.52
CA LYS A 34 4.96 -3.86 -8.86
C LYS A 34 3.50 -3.52 -9.24
N GLY A 35 2.72 -2.95 -8.33
CA GLY A 35 1.31 -2.67 -8.55
C GLY A 35 0.42 -3.91 -8.80
N GLU A 36 0.95 -5.13 -8.67
CA GLU A 36 0.22 -6.37 -8.95
C GLU A 36 -0.88 -6.61 -7.91
N VAL A 37 -0.61 -6.30 -6.65
CA VAL A 37 -1.56 -6.48 -5.55
C VAL A 37 -2.67 -5.44 -5.65
N ALA A 38 -2.32 -4.18 -5.91
CA ALA A 38 -3.30 -3.12 -6.12
C ALA A 38 -4.24 -3.44 -7.30
N ARG A 39 -3.68 -3.84 -8.46
CA ARG A 39 -4.44 -4.25 -9.65
C ARG A 39 -5.44 -5.38 -9.36
N GLU A 40 -5.05 -6.36 -8.54
CA GLU A 40 -5.85 -7.56 -8.29
C GLU A 40 -6.88 -7.40 -7.16
N THR A 41 -6.70 -6.42 -6.27
CA THR A 41 -7.48 -6.35 -5.01
C THR A 41 -8.21 -5.04 -4.80
N ALA A 42 -7.76 -3.92 -5.36
CA ALA A 42 -8.28 -2.59 -5.01
C ALA A 42 -9.78 -2.44 -5.31
N VAL A 43 -10.21 -2.81 -6.53
CA VAL A 43 -11.63 -2.76 -6.93
C VAL A 43 -12.48 -3.70 -6.08
N PHE A 44 -12.01 -4.94 -5.87
CA PHE A 44 -12.72 -5.92 -5.05
C PHE A 44 -12.93 -5.42 -3.62
N ARG A 45 -11.89 -4.86 -2.99
CA ARG A 45 -11.99 -4.33 -1.62
C ARG A 45 -12.99 -3.17 -1.53
N LYS A 46 -13.04 -2.30 -2.55
CA LYS A 46 -14.03 -1.22 -2.62
C LYS A 46 -15.45 -1.74 -2.81
N GLU A 47 -15.67 -2.59 -3.81
CA GLU A 47 -17.01 -2.99 -4.25
C GLU A 47 -17.61 -4.12 -3.40
N ASN A 48 -16.80 -5.12 -3.02
CA ASN A 48 -17.28 -6.32 -2.33
C ASN A 48 -17.15 -6.22 -0.81
N LEU A 49 -16.14 -5.51 -0.30
CA LEU A 49 -15.96 -5.30 1.14
C LEU A 49 -16.46 -3.93 1.62
N GLY A 50 -16.84 -3.04 0.69
CA GLY A 50 -17.35 -1.71 1.02
C GLY A 50 -16.31 -0.77 1.65
N GLN A 51 -15.02 -1.05 1.44
CA GLN A 51 -13.94 -0.30 2.08
C GLN A 51 -13.52 0.91 1.26
N GLU A 52 -13.05 1.94 1.94
CA GLU A 52 -12.30 3.02 1.28
C GLU A 52 -10.94 2.49 0.83
N VAL A 53 -10.61 2.73 -0.45
CA VAL A 53 -9.37 2.25 -1.07
C VAL A 53 -8.66 3.43 -1.73
N ALA A 54 -7.42 3.67 -1.31
CA ALA A 54 -6.55 4.70 -1.85
C ALA A 54 -5.25 4.05 -2.35
N VAL A 55 -4.93 4.25 -3.64
CA VAL A 55 -3.69 3.79 -4.27
C VAL A 55 -2.75 4.99 -4.44
N LEU A 56 -1.67 5.02 -3.66
CA LEU A 56 -0.61 6.01 -3.78
C LEU A 56 0.42 5.54 -4.80
N ASP A 57 0.26 5.97 -6.04
CA ASP A 57 1.09 5.56 -7.17
C ASP A 57 1.52 6.79 -8.00
N PRO A 58 2.55 7.53 -7.55
CA PRO A 58 2.94 8.81 -8.15
C PRO A 58 3.48 8.66 -9.58
N PHE A 59 3.81 7.44 -10.01
CA PHE A 59 4.36 7.16 -11.33
C PHE A 59 3.38 6.38 -12.23
N ILE A 60 2.15 6.14 -11.77
CA ILE A 60 1.08 5.49 -12.55
C ILE A 60 1.53 4.13 -13.09
N TYR A 61 2.19 3.33 -12.25
CA TYR A 61 2.65 1.99 -12.59
C TYR A 61 1.55 0.92 -12.45
N ALA A 62 0.70 1.05 -11.45
CA ALA A 62 -0.37 0.11 -11.17
C ALA A 62 -1.54 0.32 -12.16
N SER A 63 -2.03 -0.78 -12.72
CA SER A 63 -3.24 -0.77 -13.56
C SER A 63 -4.48 -0.80 -12.68
N VAL A 64 -4.96 0.36 -12.26
CA VAL A 64 -6.19 0.56 -11.47
C VAL A 64 -7.05 1.67 -12.08
N PRO A 65 -8.36 1.75 -11.77
CA PRO A 65 -9.19 2.89 -12.13
C PRO A 65 -8.65 4.21 -11.53
N ASP A 66 -8.77 5.31 -12.27
CA ASP A 66 -8.28 6.64 -11.84
C ASP A 66 -8.92 7.10 -10.53
N GLU A 67 -10.18 6.75 -10.29
CA GLU A 67 -10.90 7.07 -9.05
C GLU A 67 -10.29 6.46 -7.78
N LEU A 68 -9.48 5.40 -7.91
CA LEU A 68 -8.78 4.78 -6.79
C LEU A 68 -7.41 5.42 -6.56
N ARG A 69 -6.89 6.20 -7.51
CA ARG A 69 -5.61 6.88 -7.37
C ARG A 69 -5.79 8.10 -6.48
N GLN A 70 -4.97 8.20 -5.45
CA GLN A 70 -5.00 9.30 -4.50
C GLN A 70 -3.63 9.95 -4.40
N THR A 71 -3.62 11.17 -3.89
CA THR A 71 -2.39 11.93 -3.64
C THR A 71 -2.21 12.14 -2.14
N LEU A 72 -0.96 12.19 -1.72
CA LEU A 72 -0.59 12.48 -0.34
C LEU A 72 0.57 13.47 -0.37
N ASN A 73 0.38 14.65 0.21
CA ASN A 73 1.46 15.55 0.54
C ASN A 73 1.89 15.28 1.99
N PRO A 74 3.08 14.73 2.25
CA PRO A 74 3.51 14.42 3.61
C PRO A 74 3.58 15.64 4.53
N LEU A 75 3.72 16.85 3.96
CA LEU A 75 3.75 18.09 4.72
C LEU A 75 2.38 18.46 5.31
N ASP A 76 1.28 17.98 4.74
CA ASP A 76 -0.07 18.22 5.28
C ASP A 76 -0.27 17.56 6.66
N LEU A 77 0.61 16.60 7.01
CA LEU A 77 0.60 15.90 8.29
C LEU A 77 1.39 16.65 9.38
N VAL A 78 2.21 17.65 9.01
CA VAL A 78 3.07 18.38 9.95
C VAL A 78 2.27 19.48 10.65
N LYS A 79 2.02 19.31 11.95
CA LYS A 79 1.34 20.32 12.78
C LYS A 79 2.28 20.96 13.79
N THR A 80 3.36 20.28 14.12
CA THR A 80 4.32 20.66 15.13
C THR A 80 5.76 20.43 14.65
N SER A 81 6.73 21.01 15.36
CA SER A 81 8.15 20.72 15.13
C SER A 81 8.52 19.27 15.41
N ALA A 82 7.79 18.58 16.30
CA ALA A 82 7.98 17.15 16.56
C ALA A 82 7.59 16.31 15.33
N ASP A 83 6.47 16.63 14.67
CA ASP A 83 6.02 15.95 13.45
C ASP A 83 7.05 16.12 12.32
N LEU A 84 7.63 17.31 12.21
CA LEU A 84 8.67 17.61 11.22
C LEU A 84 9.92 16.74 11.43
N ASN A 85 10.35 16.53 12.67
CA ASN A 85 11.49 15.66 12.97
C ASN A 85 11.18 14.19 12.65
N THR A 86 9.98 13.71 12.99
CA THR A 86 9.54 12.35 12.66
C THR A 86 9.52 12.14 11.15
N LEU A 87 8.94 13.08 10.39
CA LEU A 87 8.92 13.03 8.94
C LEU A 87 10.33 13.04 8.35
N ALA A 88 11.21 13.92 8.83
CA ALA A 88 12.59 14.00 8.38
C ALA A 88 13.35 12.68 8.58
N ASN A 89 13.14 12.00 9.71
CA ASN A 89 13.76 10.71 9.99
C ASN A 89 13.20 9.58 9.11
N GLY A 90 11.90 9.64 8.74
CA GLY A 90 11.29 8.66 7.84
C GLY A 90 11.69 8.85 6.37
N LEU A 91 11.96 10.09 5.94
CA LEU A 91 12.33 10.41 4.55
C LEU A 91 13.81 10.22 4.27
N ILE A 92 14.68 10.57 5.23
CA ILE A 92 16.12 10.51 5.06
C ILE A 92 16.66 9.30 5.82
N MET A 93 16.94 8.22 5.07
CA MET A 93 17.65 7.08 5.62
C MET A 93 19.11 7.50 5.87
N ARG A 94 19.46 7.76 7.13
CA ARG A 94 20.84 8.07 7.53
C ARG A 94 21.61 6.76 7.69
N SER A 95 22.70 6.60 6.96
CA SER A 95 23.71 5.60 7.31
C SER A 95 24.44 6.10 8.55
N GLU A 96 24.46 5.30 9.62
CA GLU A 96 25.53 5.44 10.62
C GLU A 96 26.89 5.11 10.00
#